data_AF-A0A7W1CV53-F1
#
_entry.id   AF-A0A7W1CV53-F1
#
_cell.length_a   1.000
_cell.length_b   1.000
_cell.length_c   1.000
_cell.angle_alpha   90.00
_cell.angle_beta   90.00
_cell.angle_gamma   90.00
#
_symmetry.space_group_name_H-M   'P 1'
#
loop_
_entity.id
_entity.type
_entity.pdbx_description
1 polymer ?
#
loop_
_entity_poly.entity_id
_entity_poly.type
_entity_poly.pdbx_seq_one_letter_code
_entity_poly.pdbx_strand_id
1 'polypeptide(L)'
;MESVEDIFDDANGDLAVGELESAVEKYRRCVELDPQFFDGWHALGMALMKLGRFPEAIEAGKTTVALQPNDQIGWTSLSLFYNRNGDIKEAEAAGTKAKILSWGGKIAKE
;
A
#
# COMPACT_ATOMS: atom_id res chain seq x y z
N MET A 1 -25.37 -5.49 5.49
CA MET A 1 -24.42 -5.21 4.39
C MET A 1 -23.11 -5.01 5.11
N GLU A 2 -22.14 -5.91 4.90
CA GLU A 2 -20.80 -5.75 5.49
C GLU A 2 -20.22 -4.42 5.00
N SER A 3 -19.74 -3.59 5.92
CA SER A 3 -19.09 -2.33 5.59
C SER A 3 -17.65 -2.59 5.15
N VAL A 4 -17.05 -1.67 4.40
CA VAL A 4 -15.61 -1.75 4.05
C VAL A 4 -14.74 -1.89 5.30
N GLU A 5 -15.09 -1.20 6.37
CA GLU A 5 -14.39 -1.26 7.66
C GLU A 5 -14.47 -2.65 8.33
N ASP A 6 -15.59 -3.35 8.19
CA ASP A 6 -15.80 -4.71 8.75
C ASP A 6 -14.94 -5.74 8.01
N ILE A 7 -14.93 -5.67 6.67
CA ILE A 7 -14.08 -6.51 5.82
C ILE A 7 -12.59 -6.21 6.09
N PHE A 8 -12.24 -4.95 6.36
CA PHE A 8 -10.87 -4.54 6.67
C PHE A 8 -10.40 -5.07 8.03
N ASP A 9 -11.25 -5.04 9.06
CA ASP A 9 -10.92 -5.61 10.36
C ASP A 9 -10.71 -7.14 10.27
N ASP A 10 -11.59 -7.82 9.54
CA ASP A 10 -11.47 -9.27 9.28
C ASP A 10 -10.19 -9.61 8.50
N ALA A 11 -9.84 -8.80 7.49
CA ALA A 11 -8.58 -8.93 6.75
C ALA A 11 -7.34 -8.71 7.63
N ASN A 12 -7.40 -7.78 8.60
CA ASN A 12 -6.34 -7.58 9.59
C ASN A 12 -6.21 -8.79 10.52
N GLY A 13 -7.34 -9.40 10.90
CA GLY A 13 -7.38 -10.63 11.67
C GLY A 13 -6.62 -11.77 10.97
N ASP A 14 -6.92 -12.01 9.70
CA ASP A 14 -6.24 -13.01 8.87
C ASP A 14 -4.74 -12.72 8.73
N LEU A 15 -4.40 -11.45 8.51
CA LEU A 15 -2.99 -11.02 8.41
C LEU A 15 -2.22 -11.31 9.70
N ALA A 16 -2.87 -11.14 10.86
CA ALA A 16 -2.26 -11.36 12.17
C ALA A 16 -2.00 -12.84 12.47
N VAL A 17 -2.88 -13.74 12.00
CA VAL A 17 -2.70 -15.19 12.15
C VAL A 17 -1.84 -15.82 11.06
N GLY A 18 -1.47 -15.05 10.03
CA GLY A 18 -0.57 -15.46 8.96
C GLY A 18 -1.26 -15.99 7.71
N GLU A 19 -2.60 -15.90 7.62
CA GLU A 19 -3.41 -16.29 6.47
C GLU A 19 -3.35 -15.21 5.38
N LEU A 20 -2.16 -15.02 4.81
CA LEU A 20 -1.87 -13.92 3.90
C LEU A 20 -2.72 -13.92 2.62
N GLU A 21 -3.05 -15.09 2.07
CA GLU A 21 -3.87 -15.18 0.85
C GLU A 21 -5.31 -14.73 1.11
N SER A 22 -5.89 -15.15 2.24
CA SER A 22 -7.23 -14.73 2.66
C SER A 22 -7.28 -13.23 2.95
N ALA A 23 -6.27 -12.70 3.65
CA ALA A 23 -6.13 -11.26 3.90
C ALA A 23 -6.09 -10.46 2.59
N VAL A 24 -5.32 -10.91 1.59
CA VAL A 24 -5.24 -10.26 0.27
C VAL A 24 -6.60 -10.25 -0.43
N GLU A 25 -7.35 -11.36 -0.41
CA GLU A 25 -8.68 -11.41 -1.02
C GLU A 25 -9.63 -10.40 -0.39
N LYS A 26 -9.61 -10.30 0.95
CA LYS A 26 -10.46 -9.36 1.69
C LYS A 26 -10.04 -7.91 1.46
N TYR A 27 -8.74 -7.59 1.47
CA TYR A 27 -8.28 -6.25 1.14
C TYR A 27 -8.61 -5.85 -0.30
N ARG A 28 -8.55 -6.78 -1.27
CA ARG A 28 -9.03 -6.52 -2.63
C ARG A 28 -10.50 -6.15 -2.64
N ARG A 29 -11.32 -6.89 -1.92
CA ARG A 29 -12.75 -6.57 -1.77
C ARG A 29 -12.97 -5.19 -1.13
N CYS A 30 -12.15 -4.79 -0.15
CA CYS A 30 -12.22 -3.44 0.43
C CYS A 30 -12.00 -2.35 -0.62
N VAL A 31 -10.95 -2.49 -1.44
CA VAL A 31 -10.62 -1.47 -2.46
C VAL A 31 -11.53 -1.51 -3.69
N GLU A 32 -12.18 -2.64 -3.96
CA GLU A 32 -13.23 -2.76 -4.98
C GLU A 32 -14.52 -2.06 -4.54
N LEU A 33 -14.85 -2.14 -3.24
CA LEU A 33 -16.02 -1.47 -2.66
C LEU A 33 -15.79 0.02 -2.46
N ASP A 34 -14.61 0.41 -1.98
CA ASP A 34 -14.20 1.81 -1.89
C ASP A 34 -12.79 2.03 -2.48
N PRO A 35 -12.71 2.43 -3.76
CA PRO A 35 -11.44 2.71 -4.43
C PRO A 35 -10.64 3.86 -3.81
N GLN A 36 -11.25 4.69 -2.95
CA GLN A 36 -10.58 5.79 -2.25
C GLN A 36 -10.10 5.39 -0.85
N PHE A 37 -10.29 4.13 -0.44
CA PHE A 37 -9.90 3.66 0.87
C PHE A 37 -8.39 3.46 0.97
N PHE A 38 -7.71 4.48 1.50
CA PHE A 38 -6.25 4.53 1.61
C PHE A 38 -5.67 3.33 2.37
N ASP A 39 -6.21 3.03 3.55
CA ASP A 39 -5.72 1.95 4.41
C ASP A 39 -5.88 0.57 3.73
N GLY A 40 -6.97 0.37 2.98
CA GLY A 40 -7.18 -0.84 2.17
C GLY A 40 -6.10 -1.04 1.11
N TRP A 41 -5.77 -0.02 0.33
CA TRP A 41 -4.71 -0.10 -0.68
C TRP A 41 -3.33 -0.33 -0.06
N HIS A 42 -3.04 0.36 1.05
CA HIS A 42 -1.77 0.22 1.76
C HIS A 42 -1.59 -1.19 2.33
N ALA A 43 -2.61 -1.70 3.03
CA ALA A 43 -2.61 -3.04 3.61
C ALA A 43 -2.56 -4.14 2.54
N LEU A 44 -3.29 -3.97 1.44
CA LEU A 44 -3.22 -4.86 0.28
C LEU A 44 -1.78 -4.97 -0.25
N GLY A 45 -1.11 -3.84 -0.46
CA GLY A 45 0.28 -3.80 -0.92
C GLY A 45 1.24 -4.51 0.05
N MET A 46 1.07 -4.30 1.36
CA MET A 46 1.88 -4.96 2.38
C MET A 46 1.66 -6.48 2.41
N ALA A 47 0.41 -6.94 2.30
CA ALA A 47 0.08 -8.36 2.28
C ALA A 47 0.64 -9.04 1.02
N LEU A 48 0.49 -8.42 -0.16
CA LEU A 48 1.07 -8.88 -1.42
C LEU A 48 2.61 -8.95 -1.37
N MET A 49 3.25 -7.95 -0.74
CA MET A 49 4.70 -7.97 -0.53
C MET A 49 5.14 -9.16 0.34
N LYS A 50 4.38 -9.49 1.38
CA LYS A 50 4.67 -10.65 2.25
C LYS A 50 4.52 -11.98 1.50
N LEU A 51 3.59 -12.05 0.54
CA LEU A 51 3.43 -13.20 -0.37
C LEU A 51 4.48 -13.26 -1.48
N GLY A 52 5.37 -12.26 -1.62
CA GLY A 52 6.34 -12.19 -2.71
C GLY A 52 5.75 -11.72 -4.05
N ARG A 53 4.49 -11.27 -4.07
CA ARG A 53 3.80 -10.74 -5.25
C ARG A 53 4.14 -9.27 -5.46
N PHE A 54 5.42 -8.98 -5.68
CA PHE A 54 5.93 -7.60 -5.71
C PHE A 54 5.33 -6.70 -6.80
N PRO A 55 5.08 -7.17 -8.04
CA PRO A 55 4.47 -6.33 -9.07
C PRO A 55 3.07 -5.83 -8.66
N GLU A 56 2.25 -6.69 -8.07
CA GLU A 56 0.92 -6.32 -7.59
C GLU A 56 1.01 -5.38 -6.38
N ALA A 57 1.97 -5.61 -5.48
CA ALA A 57 2.23 -4.72 -4.35
C ALA A 57 2.62 -3.30 -4.81
N ILE A 58 3.42 -3.19 -5.86
CA ILE A 58 3.81 -1.90 -6.47
C ILE A 58 2.58 -1.18 -7.02
N GLU A 59 1.68 -1.88 -7.74
CA GLU A 59 0.46 -1.26 -8.26
C GLU A 59 -0.44 -0.75 -7.13
N ALA A 60 -0.62 -1.53 -6.06
CA ALA A 60 -1.35 -1.08 -4.87
C ALA A 60 -0.69 0.15 -4.22
N GLY A 61 0.64 0.12 -4.06
CA GLY A 61 1.41 1.24 -3.49
C GLY A 61 1.36 2.52 -4.34
N LYS A 62 1.34 2.40 -5.68
CA LYS A 62 1.13 3.54 -6.59
C LYS A 62 -0.23 4.19 -6.36
N THR A 63 -1.28 3.38 -6.17
CA THR A 63 -2.61 3.89 -5.82
C THR A 63 -2.61 4.56 -4.45
N THR A 64 -1.96 3.96 -3.43
CA THR A 64 -1.79 4.57 -2.10
C THR A 64 -1.20 5.99 -2.19
N VAL A 65 -0.10 6.17 -2.92
CA VAL A 65 0.53 7.50 -3.07
C VAL A 65 -0.24 8.43 -4.01
N ALA A 66 -1.08 7.91 -4.91
CA ALA A 66 -1.95 8.75 -5.75
C ALA A 66 -3.13 9.33 -4.96
N LEU A 67 -3.68 8.55 -4.01
CA LEU A 67 -4.72 8.98 -3.09
C LEU A 67 -4.20 10.02 -2.10
N GLN A 68 -3.06 9.75 -1.46
CA GLN A 68 -2.42 10.68 -0.53
C GLN A 68 -0.96 10.93 -0.93
N PRO A 69 -0.70 11.86 -1.88
CA PRO A 69 0.66 12.12 -2.36
C PRO A 69 1.57 12.78 -1.34
N ASN A 70 1.00 13.33 -0.26
CA ASN A 70 1.75 13.94 0.84
C ASN A 70 1.87 13.03 2.06
N ASP A 71 1.46 11.76 1.95
CA ASP A 71 1.66 10.80 3.03
C ASP A 71 3.07 10.18 2.96
N GLN A 72 3.85 10.36 4.02
CA GLN A 72 5.22 9.84 4.09
C GLN A 72 5.24 8.31 4.09
N ILE A 73 4.25 7.67 4.70
CA ILE A 73 4.19 6.22 4.88
C ILE A 73 3.97 5.56 3.51
N GLY A 74 3.06 6.06 2.69
CA GLY A 74 2.77 5.56 1.35
C GLY A 74 4.01 5.54 0.46
N TRP A 75 4.79 6.63 0.44
CA TRP A 75 6.05 6.66 -0.33
C TRP A 75 7.13 5.74 0.23
N THR A 76 7.18 5.58 1.55
CA THR A 76 8.10 4.63 2.20
C THR A 76 7.75 3.19 1.83
N SER A 77 6.47 2.84 1.86
CA SER A 77 5.98 1.52 1.47
C SER A 77 6.20 1.25 -0.02
N LEU A 78 5.92 2.22 -0.90
CA LEU A 78 6.19 2.07 -2.33
C LEU A 78 7.69 1.88 -2.62
N SER A 79 8.57 2.63 -1.94
CA SER A 79 10.02 2.44 -2.03
C SER A 79 10.46 1.04 -1.57
N LEU A 80 9.84 0.52 -0.50
CA LEU A 80 10.09 -0.85 -0.04
C LEU A 80 9.64 -1.88 -1.08
N PHE A 81 8.46 -1.71 -1.70
CA PHE A 81 7.95 -2.64 -2.70
C PHE A 81 8.86 -2.70 -3.94
N TYR A 82 9.33 -1.56 -4.43
CA TYR A 82 10.31 -1.50 -5.51
C TYR A 82 11.64 -2.15 -5.14
N ASN A 83 12.17 -1.90 -3.94
CA ASN A 83 13.38 -2.57 -3.45
C ASN A 83 13.24 -4.10 -3.44
N ARG A 84 12.07 -4.61 -3.05
CA ARG A 84 11.80 -6.05 -3.03
C ARG A 84 11.64 -6.64 -4.43
N ASN A 85 11.09 -5.89 -5.38
CA ASN A 85 11.02 -6.30 -6.78
C ASN A 85 12.38 -6.23 -7.51
N GLY A 86 13.32 -5.42 -6.99
CA GLY A 86 14.64 -5.20 -7.59
C GLY A 86 14.76 -3.91 -8.42
N ASP A 87 13.72 -3.09 -8.47
CA ASP A 87 13.70 -1.80 -9.18
C ASP A 87 14.36 -0.70 -8.34
N ILE A 88 15.69 -0.78 -8.21
CA ILE A 88 16.45 0.10 -7.31
C ILE A 88 16.25 1.59 -7.64
N LYS A 89 16.18 1.96 -8.92
CA LYS A 89 16.04 3.36 -9.33
C LYS A 89 14.72 3.96 -8.87
N GLU A 90 13.63 3.24 -9.09
CA GLU A 90 12.28 3.61 -8.70
C GLU A 90 12.15 3.64 -7.17
N ALA A 91 12.81 2.71 -6.48
CA ALA A 91 12.87 2.68 -5.04
C ALA A 91 13.56 3.93 -4.47
N GLU A 92 14.70 4.35 -5.05
CA GLU A 92 15.40 5.58 -4.67
C GLU A 92 14.56 6.84 -4.93
N ALA A 93 13.83 6.87 -6.05
CA ALA A 93 12.92 7.97 -6.38
C ALA A 93 11.79 8.08 -5.35
N ALA A 94 11.12 6.97 -5.03
CA ALA A 94 10.07 6.93 -4.01
C ALA A 94 10.61 7.26 -2.61
N GLY A 95 11.80 6.76 -2.26
CA GLY A 95 12.45 7.06 -0.99
C GLY A 95 12.86 8.54 -0.87
N THR A 96 13.27 9.17 -1.97
CA THR A 96 13.55 10.61 -2.01
C THR A 96 12.29 11.44 -1.75
N LYS A 97 11.16 11.05 -2.36
CA LYS A 97 9.85 11.65 -2.08
C LYS A 97 9.46 11.52 -0.61
N ALA A 98 9.62 10.35 -0.01
CA ALA A 98 9.38 10.13 1.42
C ALA A 98 10.27 11.04 2.30
N LYS A 99 11.55 11.22 1.95
CA LYS A 99 12.48 12.12 2.69
C LYS A 99 12.06 13.59 2.60
N ILE A 100 11.61 14.05 1.42
CA ILE A 100 11.10 15.41 1.25
C ILE A 100 9.92 15.66 2.21
N LEU A 101 8.96 14.72 2.25
CA LEU A 101 7.82 14.79 3.17
C LEU A 101 8.27 14.76 4.64
N SER A 102 9.27 13.94 4.98
CA SER A 102 9.83 13.88 6.34
C SER A 102 10.40 15.22 6.82
N TRP A 103 10.88 16.06 5.91
CA TRP A 103 11.42 17.39 6.24
C TRP A 103 10.36 18.49 6.18
N GLY A 104 9.07 18.12 6.11
CA GLY A 104 7.95 19.05 6.01
C GLY A 104 7.72 19.61 4.60
N GLY A 105 8.41 19.06 3.60
CA GLY A 105 8.13 19.35 2.19
C GLY A 105 6.76 18.81 1.76
N LYS A 106 6.29 19.24 0.60
CA LYS A 106 5.06 18.74 -0.03
C LYS A 106 5.34 18.37 -1.47
N ILE A 107 4.69 17.31 -1.92
CA ILE A 107 4.70 16.88 -3.32
C ILE A 107 3.49 17.53 -3.98
N ALA A 108 3.76 18.36 -4.98
CA ALA A 108 2.72 18.93 -5.80
C ALA A 108 2.07 17.81 -6.64
N LYS A 109 0.73 17.82 -6.71
CA LYS A 109 -0.01 17.03 -7.69
C LYS A 109 0.13 17.82 -9.01
N GLU A 110 0.86 17.27 -9.97
CA GLU A 110 0.92 17.83 -11.34
C GLU A 110 -0.45 17.74 -12.03
#